data_AF-A0A0M9DGP4-F1
#
_entry.id   AF-A0A0M9DGP4-F1
#
_cell.length_a   1.000
_cell.length_b   1.000
_cell.length_c   1.000
_cell.angle_alpha   90.00
_cell.angle_beta   90.00
_cell.angle_gamma   90.00
#
_symmetry.space_group_name_H-M   'P 1'
#
loop_
_entity.id
_entity.type
_entity.pdbx_description
1 polymer ?
#
loop_
_entity_poly.entity_id
_entity_poly.type
_entity_poly.pdbx_seq_one_letter_code
_entity_poly.pdbx_strand_id
1 'polypeptide(L)'
;MKKRLTTVLTFVLFFAFGYTAQAENLTDYYADVTEKDVKNSIILSLDSSKAFVNGHMTSAVQPIAKDGRTLVPLRFIAEGFGAKVDFNTKNQAITIKSTTKTITLKLGDKVLTVNGKTIQMDIAASLSNHSTYIPLRYIGEAFDKKVVYLNNAYHLIIIREPHATALENLNLIRACELLYQGKPIVYSDRFMAVIKENGQLFSSDNFYDFEPFNYQEFAEDKNTVRLGGIWLKTAMDNFYLHYAHATTQEFILYHVDGEKLTRVAIEKAPIKAVKMYGNNVYYVTQYMRGILDAHETSNLKVATLKNEQWGSDYLGKPGFYYVFDTEGKAHDWTISEQGIETFGYQRFGGSAEERKATFGHYRIDLNGHHHELVN
;
A
#
# COMPACT_ATOMS: atom_id res chain seq x y z
N MET A 1 -15.02 -73.73 -0.30
CA MET A 1 -15.23 -72.71 0.75
C MET A 1 -13.89 -72.02 1.03
N LYS A 2 -13.89 -70.69 1.16
CA LYS A 2 -12.76 -69.75 1.39
C LYS A 2 -12.13 -69.09 0.16
N LYS A 3 -12.62 -67.87 -0.09
CA LYS A 3 -12.00 -66.77 -0.85
C LYS A 3 -10.57 -66.49 -0.38
N ARG A 4 -9.64 -66.23 -1.31
CA ARG A 4 -8.40 -65.44 -1.11
C ARG A 4 -8.12 -64.70 -2.42
N LEU A 5 -8.76 -63.55 -2.63
CA LEU A 5 -8.21 -62.19 -2.42
C LEU A 5 -7.03 -61.89 -3.35
N THR A 6 -7.37 -61.55 -4.59
CA THR A 6 -6.51 -60.88 -5.56
C THR A 6 -6.08 -59.54 -4.98
N THR A 7 -4.80 -59.39 -4.64
CA THR A 7 -4.20 -58.08 -4.36
C THR A 7 -3.35 -57.72 -5.56
N VAL A 8 -3.94 -56.95 -6.49
CA VAL A 8 -3.21 -56.23 -7.51
C VAL A 8 -2.51 -55.09 -6.77
N LEU A 9 -1.20 -55.21 -6.60
CA LEU A 9 -0.36 -54.14 -6.06
C LEU A 9 -0.20 -53.10 -7.18
N THR A 10 -1.14 -52.16 -7.26
CA THR A 10 -1.03 -51.01 -8.16
C THR A 10 0.10 -50.13 -7.63
N PHE A 11 1.27 -50.22 -8.26
CA PHE A 11 2.37 -49.29 -8.09
C PHE A 11 1.92 -47.93 -8.66
N VAL A 12 1.23 -47.12 -7.85
CA VAL A 12 1.01 -45.71 -8.19
C VAL A 12 2.36 -45.05 -8.01
N LEU A 13 3.09 -44.91 -9.12
CA LEU A 13 4.21 -44.02 -9.25
C LEU A 13 3.69 -42.60 -8.92
N PHE A 14 3.87 -42.17 -7.67
CA PHE A 14 3.79 -40.76 -7.32
C PHE A 14 4.95 -40.07 -8.05
N PHE A 15 4.70 -39.62 -9.29
CA PHE A 15 5.39 -38.45 -9.80
C PHE A 15 4.92 -37.28 -8.93
N ALA A 16 5.49 -37.19 -7.73
CA ALA A 16 5.55 -35.95 -7.00
C ALA A 16 6.42 -35.03 -7.87
N PHE A 17 5.77 -34.30 -8.78
CA PHE A 17 6.32 -33.04 -9.22
C PHE A 17 6.57 -32.27 -7.94
N GLY A 18 7.84 -32.18 -7.55
CA GLY A 18 8.33 -31.25 -6.57
C GLY A 18 8.07 -29.85 -7.09
N TYR A 19 6.82 -29.39 -6.98
CA TYR A 19 6.59 -28.00 -6.71
C TYR A 19 7.17 -27.79 -5.33
N THR A 20 8.45 -27.42 -5.29
CA THR A 20 8.90 -26.54 -4.23
C THR A 20 8.00 -25.32 -4.36
N ALA A 21 6.93 -25.29 -3.59
CA ALA A 21 6.33 -24.04 -3.22
C ALA A 21 7.48 -23.26 -2.57
N GLN A 22 8.15 -22.41 -3.35
CA GLN A 22 8.75 -21.24 -2.76
C GLN A 22 7.61 -20.65 -1.95
N ALA A 23 7.74 -20.68 -0.63
CA ALA A 23 7.03 -19.72 0.18
C ALA A 23 7.52 -18.37 -0.35
N GLU A 24 6.80 -17.82 -1.33
CA GLU A 24 6.86 -16.40 -1.61
C GLU A 24 6.66 -15.77 -0.24
N ASN A 25 7.68 -15.04 0.21
CA ASN A 25 7.64 -14.43 1.53
C ASN A 25 6.31 -13.67 1.63
N LEU A 26 5.45 -14.09 2.55
CA LEU A 26 4.15 -13.47 2.87
C LEU A 26 4.28 -11.98 3.26
N THR A 27 5.51 -11.45 3.34
CA THR A 27 5.83 -10.07 3.70
C THR A 27 5.60 -9.03 2.60
N ASP A 28 5.44 -9.40 1.32
CA ASP A 28 5.42 -8.41 0.22
C ASP A 28 4.11 -8.31 -0.59
N TYR A 29 3.02 -8.98 -0.17
CA TYR A 29 1.76 -8.98 -0.95
C TYR A 29 0.99 -7.64 -0.93
N TYR A 30 1.56 -6.60 -0.34
CA TYR A 30 0.83 -5.39 -0.01
C TYR A 30 1.70 -4.16 -0.26
N ALA A 31 2.04 -3.94 -1.53
CA ALA A 31 2.59 -2.67 -1.97
C ALA A 31 1.68 -1.50 -1.55
N ASP A 32 2.28 -0.34 -1.31
CA ASP A 32 1.52 0.87 -1.06
C ASP A 32 0.63 1.20 -2.21
N VAL A 33 -0.60 1.52 -1.85
CA VAL A 33 -1.49 2.15 -2.79
C VAL A 33 -1.21 3.63 -2.75
N THR A 34 -0.81 4.13 -3.90
CA THR A 34 -0.53 5.53 -4.14
C THR A 34 -1.62 6.11 -5.04
N GLU A 35 -1.57 7.42 -5.25
CA GLU A 35 -2.39 8.07 -6.30
C GLU A 35 -2.24 7.37 -7.67
N LYS A 36 -1.07 6.76 -7.94
CA LYS A 36 -0.82 6.04 -9.19
C LYS A 36 -1.70 4.81 -9.36
N ASP A 37 -2.10 4.16 -8.27
CA ASP A 37 -2.91 2.94 -8.33
C ASP A 37 -4.37 3.25 -8.61
N VAL A 38 -4.90 4.35 -8.08
CA VAL A 38 -6.26 4.82 -8.40
C VAL A 38 -6.32 5.55 -9.75
N LYS A 39 -5.18 5.96 -10.29
CA LYS A 39 -5.07 6.50 -11.66
C LYS A 39 -5.39 5.42 -12.68
N ASN A 40 -6.07 5.82 -13.75
CA ASN A 40 -6.56 4.94 -14.81
C ASN A 40 -7.52 3.84 -14.31
N SER A 41 -8.28 4.15 -13.26
CA SER A 41 -9.31 3.29 -12.68
C SER A 41 -10.68 3.98 -12.67
N ILE A 42 -11.74 3.16 -12.64
CA ILE A 42 -13.12 3.59 -12.43
C ILE A 42 -13.70 2.76 -11.29
N ILE A 43 -14.29 3.43 -10.30
CA ILE A 43 -14.99 2.80 -9.17
C ILE A 43 -16.47 3.17 -9.24
N LEU A 44 -17.33 2.16 -9.23
CA LEU A 44 -18.79 2.27 -9.31
C LEU A 44 -19.44 1.53 -8.14
N SER A 45 -20.76 1.67 -8.01
CA SER A 45 -21.60 0.84 -7.15
C SER A 45 -22.86 0.45 -7.90
N LEU A 46 -23.40 -0.73 -7.61
CA LEU A 46 -24.70 -1.15 -8.12
C LEU A 46 -25.86 -0.33 -7.53
N ASP A 47 -25.68 0.26 -6.35
CA ASP A 47 -26.78 0.82 -5.56
C ASP A 47 -26.87 2.35 -5.62
N SER A 48 -25.92 3.03 -6.27
CA SER A 48 -26.02 4.47 -6.49
C SER A 48 -25.30 4.96 -7.75
N SER A 49 -25.66 6.18 -8.18
CA SER A 49 -25.09 6.89 -9.32
C SER A 49 -23.72 7.53 -9.04
N LYS A 50 -23.24 7.52 -7.79
CA LYS A 50 -21.89 8.00 -7.46
C LYS A 50 -20.82 7.10 -8.09
N ALA A 51 -19.77 7.72 -8.60
CA ALA A 51 -18.63 7.03 -9.19
C ALA A 51 -17.33 7.81 -8.96
N PHE A 52 -16.20 7.13 -9.14
CA PHE A 52 -14.87 7.73 -9.16
C PHE A 52 -14.18 7.40 -10.48
N VAL A 53 -13.56 8.39 -11.10
CA VAL A 53 -12.73 8.22 -12.30
C VAL A 53 -11.37 8.83 -11.98
N ASN A 54 -10.31 8.03 -12.05
CA ASN A 54 -8.95 8.45 -11.69
C ASN A 54 -8.88 9.08 -10.28
N GLY A 55 -9.62 8.52 -9.31
CA GLY A 55 -9.69 9.05 -7.94
C GLY A 55 -10.60 10.26 -7.73
N HIS A 56 -11.15 10.86 -8.79
CA HIS A 56 -12.05 12.00 -8.67
C HIS A 56 -13.51 11.59 -8.68
N MET A 57 -14.28 12.11 -7.72
CA MET A 57 -15.72 11.86 -7.64
C MET A 57 -16.45 12.45 -8.85
N THR A 58 -17.37 11.69 -9.42
CA THR A 58 -18.25 12.09 -10.52
C THR A 58 -19.62 11.43 -10.36
N SER A 59 -20.61 11.91 -11.12
CA SER A 59 -21.87 11.21 -11.25
C SER A 59 -21.82 10.33 -12.50
N ALA A 60 -21.89 9.02 -12.30
CA ALA A 60 -22.25 8.09 -13.35
C ALA A 60 -23.77 8.03 -13.50
N VAL A 61 -24.26 7.42 -14.59
CA VAL A 61 -25.61 6.85 -14.58
C VAL A 61 -25.51 5.48 -13.92
N GLN A 62 -26.46 5.13 -13.05
CA GLN A 62 -26.41 3.92 -12.23
C GLN A 62 -26.24 2.65 -13.08
N PRO A 63 -25.33 1.73 -12.71
CA PRO A 63 -25.26 0.39 -13.31
C PRO A 63 -26.59 -0.36 -13.16
N ILE A 64 -26.89 -1.25 -14.10
CA ILE A 64 -28.13 -2.04 -14.10
C ILE A 64 -27.77 -3.52 -14.04
N ALA A 65 -28.30 -4.24 -13.06
CA ALA A 65 -28.26 -5.71 -13.07
C ALA A 65 -29.38 -6.24 -13.96
N LYS A 66 -29.02 -6.95 -15.05
CA LYS A 66 -29.96 -7.56 -15.99
C LYS A 66 -29.46 -8.92 -16.45
N ASP A 67 -30.32 -9.94 -16.38
CA ASP A 67 -30.04 -11.32 -16.80
C ASP A 67 -28.71 -11.87 -16.26
N GLY A 68 -28.40 -11.57 -14.98
CA GLY A 68 -27.15 -11.99 -14.34
C GLY A 68 -25.89 -11.28 -14.85
N ARG A 69 -26.03 -10.10 -15.47
CA ARG A 69 -24.92 -9.24 -15.89
C ARG A 69 -25.11 -7.84 -15.35
N THR A 70 -23.99 -7.20 -15.01
CA THR A 70 -23.96 -5.76 -14.76
C THR A 70 -23.79 -5.03 -16.08
N LEU A 71 -24.78 -4.20 -16.42
CA LEU A 71 -24.73 -3.27 -17.53
C LEU A 71 -24.32 -1.89 -17.03
N VAL A 72 -23.48 -1.19 -17.79
CA VAL A 72 -22.97 0.14 -17.43
C VAL A 72 -23.14 1.11 -18.59
N PRO A 73 -23.20 2.43 -18.33
CA PRO A 73 -23.29 3.43 -19.40
C PRO A 73 -22.01 3.42 -20.22
N LEU A 74 -22.13 3.02 -21.49
CA LEU A 74 -21.01 2.82 -22.40
C LEU A 74 -20.10 4.04 -22.49
N ARG A 75 -20.71 5.21 -22.66
CA ARG A 75 -20.00 6.49 -22.81
C ARG A 75 -19.20 6.83 -21.56
N PHE A 76 -19.78 6.63 -20.37
CA PHE A 76 -19.12 6.91 -19.10
C PHE A 76 -17.84 6.10 -18.94
N ILE A 77 -17.89 4.79 -19.21
CA ILE A 77 -16.70 3.91 -19.13
C ILE A 77 -15.65 4.31 -20.17
N ALA A 78 -16.08 4.53 -21.42
CA ALA A 78 -15.17 4.86 -22.51
C ALA A 78 -14.46 6.20 -22.29
N GLU A 79 -15.21 7.26 -21.97
CA GLU A 79 -14.65 8.59 -21.72
C GLU A 79 -13.83 8.63 -20.43
N GLY A 80 -14.19 7.83 -19.41
CA GLY A 80 -13.39 7.67 -18.19
C GLY A 80 -11.99 7.08 -18.45
N PHE A 81 -11.84 6.28 -19.50
CA PHE A 81 -10.54 5.81 -20.00
C PHE A 81 -9.97 6.65 -21.15
N GLY A 82 -10.48 7.88 -21.34
CA GLY A 82 -9.95 8.85 -22.31
C GLY A 82 -10.33 8.57 -23.77
N ALA A 83 -11.29 7.68 -24.03
CA ALA A 83 -11.76 7.41 -25.38
C ALA A 83 -12.89 8.38 -25.81
N LYS A 84 -13.03 8.59 -27.11
CA LYS A 84 -14.15 9.34 -27.71
C LYS A 84 -15.21 8.39 -28.20
N VAL A 85 -16.48 8.73 -27.98
CA VAL A 85 -17.64 7.94 -28.42
C VAL A 85 -18.46 8.70 -29.46
N ASP A 86 -18.57 8.11 -30.64
CA ASP A 86 -19.42 8.56 -31.74
C ASP A 86 -20.61 7.62 -31.93
N PHE A 87 -21.80 8.18 -32.16
CA PHE A 87 -23.02 7.43 -32.40
C PHE A 87 -23.68 7.86 -33.71
N ASN A 88 -23.82 6.91 -34.62
CA ASN A 88 -24.50 7.11 -35.88
C ASN A 88 -25.98 6.70 -35.75
N THR A 89 -26.86 7.69 -35.72
CA THR A 89 -28.30 7.48 -35.55
C THR A 89 -28.96 6.74 -36.72
N LYS A 90 -28.40 6.80 -37.94
CA LYS A 90 -28.99 6.19 -39.14
C LYS A 90 -28.91 4.67 -39.12
N ASN A 91 -27.80 4.11 -38.64
CA ASN A 91 -27.56 2.66 -38.62
C ASN A 91 -27.36 2.12 -37.19
N GLN A 92 -27.55 2.95 -36.17
CA GLN A 92 -27.37 2.63 -34.75
C GLN A 92 -25.96 2.12 -34.40
N ALA A 93 -24.97 2.46 -35.22
CA ALA A 93 -23.58 2.08 -34.98
C ALA A 93 -22.94 3.01 -33.94
N ILE A 94 -22.18 2.43 -33.03
CA ILE A 94 -21.38 3.12 -32.04
C ILE A 94 -19.92 2.85 -32.34
N THR A 95 -19.12 3.91 -32.42
CA THR A 95 -17.68 3.83 -32.62
C THR A 95 -16.97 4.51 -31.46
N ILE A 96 -16.06 3.78 -30.82
CA ILE A 96 -15.27 4.26 -29.68
C ILE A 96 -13.81 4.24 -30.09
N LYS A 97 -13.11 5.36 -29.93
CA LYS A 97 -11.71 5.49 -30.31
C LYS A 97 -10.88 6.04 -29.15
N SER A 98 -9.84 5.31 -28.77
CA SER A 98 -8.74 5.79 -27.94
C SER A 98 -7.44 5.79 -28.75
N THR A 99 -6.32 6.14 -28.13
CA THR A 99 -4.99 6.08 -28.76
C THR A 99 -4.62 4.67 -29.25
N THR A 100 -5.12 3.62 -28.59
CA THR A 100 -4.71 2.22 -28.83
C THR A 100 -5.85 1.29 -29.28
N LYS A 101 -7.11 1.73 -29.14
CA LYS A 101 -8.29 0.90 -29.41
C LYS A 101 -9.26 1.60 -30.35
N THR A 102 -9.76 0.85 -31.33
CA THR A 102 -10.98 1.15 -32.08
C THR A 102 -12.00 0.06 -31.77
N ILE A 103 -13.06 0.42 -31.07
CA ILE A 103 -14.12 -0.48 -30.67
C ILE A 103 -15.39 -0.09 -31.44
N THR A 104 -16.04 -1.04 -32.08
CA THR A 104 -17.32 -0.81 -32.79
C THR A 104 -18.37 -1.82 -32.36
N LEU A 105 -19.61 -1.35 -32.26
CA LEU A 105 -20.77 -2.19 -31.98
C LEU A 105 -22.02 -1.52 -32.55
N LYS A 106 -23.11 -2.27 -32.63
CA LYS A 106 -24.42 -1.75 -33.01
C LYS A 106 -25.42 -2.00 -31.88
N LEU A 107 -26.28 -1.02 -31.62
CA LEU A 107 -27.33 -1.14 -30.62
C LEU A 107 -28.25 -2.34 -30.94
N GLY A 108 -28.57 -3.16 -29.95
CA GLY A 108 -29.39 -4.36 -30.12
C GLY A 108 -28.64 -5.60 -30.61
N ASP A 109 -27.41 -5.44 -31.11
CA ASP A 109 -26.58 -6.57 -31.54
C ASP A 109 -25.76 -7.12 -30.36
N LYS A 110 -25.51 -8.44 -30.42
CA LYS A 110 -24.63 -9.16 -29.50
C LYS A 110 -23.18 -9.20 -29.97
N VAL A 111 -22.80 -8.32 -30.89
CA VAL A 111 -21.48 -8.32 -31.52
C VAL A 111 -20.75 -7.03 -31.16
N LEU A 112 -19.53 -7.18 -30.67
CA LEU A 112 -18.57 -6.12 -30.41
C LEU A 112 -17.31 -6.41 -31.22
N THR A 113 -16.70 -5.40 -31.81
CA THR A 113 -15.42 -5.54 -32.53
C THR A 113 -14.37 -4.68 -31.86
N VAL A 114 -13.19 -5.23 -31.60
CA VAL A 114 -12.04 -4.51 -31.02
C VAL A 114 -10.86 -4.64 -31.98
N ASN A 115 -10.39 -3.52 -32.53
CA ASN A 115 -9.31 -3.49 -33.53
C ASN A 115 -9.53 -4.47 -34.70
N GLY A 116 -10.78 -4.56 -35.19
CA GLY A 116 -11.17 -5.46 -36.28
C GLY A 116 -11.47 -6.90 -35.86
N LYS A 117 -11.16 -7.31 -34.62
CA LYS A 117 -11.49 -8.65 -34.10
C LYS A 117 -12.88 -8.67 -33.46
N THR A 118 -13.71 -9.60 -33.92
CA THR A 118 -15.06 -9.81 -33.41
C THR A 118 -15.08 -10.55 -32.08
N ILE A 119 -15.93 -10.08 -31.16
CA ILE A 119 -16.22 -10.63 -29.83
C ILE A 119 -17.74 -10.80 -29.73
N GLN A 120 -18.18 -12.03 -29.42
CA GLN A 120 -19.59 -12.33 -29.20
C GLN A 120 -19.95 -12.06 -27.73
N MET A 121 -20.94 -11.20 -27.52
CA MET A 121 -21.53 -10.92 -26.22
C MET A 121 -22.70 -11.88 -25.93
N ASP A 122 -22.92 -12.18 -24.66
CA ASP A 122 -24.10 -12.95 -24.22
C ASP A 122 -25.37 -12.09 -24.15
N ILE A 123 -25.23 -10.81 -23.84
CA ILE A 123 -26.30 -9.81 -23.82
C ILE A 123 -25.93 -8.65 -24.75
N ALA A 124 -26.90 -8.19 -25.53
CA ALA A 124 -26.73 -7.06 -26.44
C ALA A 124 -26.62 -5.74 -25.69
N ALA A 125 -25.89 -4.78 -26.27
CA ALA A 125 -25.99 -3.40 -25.80
C ALA A 125 -27.42 -2.89 -26.02
N SER A 126 -27.98 -2.19 -25.03
CA SER A 126 -29.38 -1.75 -25.05
C SER A 126 -29.53 -0.32 -24.58
N LEU A 127 -30.59 0.34 -25.03
CA LEU A 127 -30.89 1.70 -24.61
C LEU A 127 -31.66 1.66 -23.29
N SER A 128 -31.20 2.43 -22.30
CA SER A 128 -31.93 2.66 -21.05
C SER A 128 -31.69 4.10 -20.61
N ASN A 129 -32.75 4.81 -20.23
CA ASN A 129 -32.70 6.22 -19.80
C ASN A 129 -31.88 7.12 -20.76
N HIS A 130 -32.12 7.00 -22.06
CA HIS A 130 -31.42 7.75 -23.13
C HIS A 130 -29.90 7.50 -23.21
N SER A 131 -29.39 6.47 -22.53
CA SER A 131 -27.99 6.06 -22.56
C SER A 131 -27.86 4.64 -23.10
N THR A 132 -26.80 4.39 -23.86
CA THR A 132 -26.48 3.01 -24.25
C THR A 132 -25.80 2.31 -23.08
N TYR A 133 -26.36 1.19 -22.68
CA TYR A 133 -25.85 0.29 -21.67
C TYR A 133 -25.22 -0.94 -22.33
N ILE A 134 -24.04 -1.33 -21.87
CA ILE A 134 -23.28 -2.48 -22.36
C ILE A 134 -22.91 -3.38 -21.18
N PRO A 135 -22.78 -4.72 -21.34
CA PRO A 135 -22.30 -5.54 -20.25
C PRO A 135 -20.86 -5.15 -19.88
N LEU A 136 -20.65 -4.86 -18.59
CA LEU A 136 -19.43 -4.26 -18.07
C LEU A 136 -18.18 -5.07 -18.39
N ARG A 137 -18.29 -6.41 -18.34
CA ARG A 137 -17.17 -7.30 -18.66
C ARG A 137 -16.60 -7.03 -20.05
N TYR A 138 -17.45 -6.97 -21.08
CA TYR A 138 -16.99 -6.82 -22.46
C TYR A 138 -16.37 -5.46 -22.72
N ILE A 139 -16.93 -4.38 -22.16
CA ILE A 139 -16.32 -3.06 -22.31
C ILE A 139 -15.02 -2.94 -21.52
N GLY A 140 -14.93 -3.55 -20.33
CA GLY A 140 -13.69 -3.63 -19.55
C GLY A 140 -12.58 -4.36 -20.31
N GLU A 141 -12.87 -5.56 -20.82
CA GLU A 141 -11.94 -6.37 -21.61
C GLU A 141 -11.53 -5.67 -22.91
N ALA A 142 -12.45 -4.94 -23.58
CA ALA A 142 -12.12 -4.18 -24.78
C ALA A 142 -11.09 -3.06 -24.55
N PHE A 143 -11.04 -2.54 -23.33
CA PHE A 143 -10.03 -1.58 -22.87
C PHE A 143 -8.85 -2.23 -22.14
N ASP A 144 -8.71 -3.56 -22.21
CA ASP A 144 -7.70 -4.36 -21.51
C ASP A 144 -7.72 -4.15 -19.98
N LYS A 145 -8.88 -3.87 -19.39
CA LYS A 145 -9.05 -3.65 -17.95
C LYS A 145 -9.53 -4.91 -17.24
N LYS A 146 -9.11 -5.08 -15.98
CA LYS A 146 -9.71 -6.05 -15.05
C LYS A 146 -10.91 -5.41 -14.36
N VAL A 147 -11.99 -6.18 -14.25
CA VAL A 147 -13.20 -5.82 -13.49
C VAL A 147 -13.25 -6.66 -12.23
N VAL A 148 -13.38 -6.00 -11.08
CA VAL A 148 -13.46 -6.63 -9.75
C VAL A 148 -14.78 -6.23 -9.12
N TYR A 149 -15.56 -7.22 -8.69
CA TYR A 149 -16.79 -7.01 -7.94
C TYR A 149 -16.50 -7.25 -6.46
N LEU A 150 -16.84 -6.29 -5.62
CA LEU A 150 -16.64 -6.36 -4.18
C LEU A 150 -17.97 -6.64 -3.50
N ASN A 151 -17.99 -7.70 -2.69
CA ASN A 151 -19.15 -8.07 -1.88
C ASN A 151 -19.11 -7.32 -0.53
N ASN A 152 -19.24 -6.00 -0.58
CA ASN A 152 -19.27 -5.12 0.58
C ASN A 152 -20.63 -4.39 0.67
N ALA A 153 -20.82 -3.59 1.73
CA ALA A 153 -22.06 -2.87 1.98
C ALA A 153 -22.46 -1.89 0.86
N TYR A 154 -21.54 -1.57 -0.06
CA TYR A 154 -21.75 -0.64 -1.17
C TYR A 154 -21.78 -1.33 -2.54
N HIS A 155 -21.65 -2.66 -2.58
CA HIS A 155 -21.54 -3.47 -3.81
C HIS A 155 -20.62 -2.81 -4.86
N LEU A 156 -19.42 -2.43 -4.42
CA LEU A 156 -18.49 -1.68 -5.26
C LEU A 156 -18.01 -2.52 -6.45
N ILE A 157 -17.78 -1.85 -7.57
CA ILE A 157 -17.17 -2.42 -8.76
C ILE A 157 -15.95 -1.59 -9.12
N ILE A 158 -14.78 -2.23 -9.21
CA ILE A 158 -13.52 -1.59 -9.56
C ILE A 158 -13.11 -2.04 -10.95
N ILE A 159 -12.81 -1.09 -11.83
CA ILE A 159 -12.32 -1.31 -13.19
C ILE A 159 -10.92 -0.70 -13.26
N ARG A 160 -9.88 -1.52 -13.49
CA ARG A 160 -8.48 -1.12 -13.30
C ARG A 160 -7.52 -1.81 -14.28
N GLU A 161 -6.26 -1.36 -14.31
CA GLU A 161 -5.18 -2.03 -15.04
C GLU A 161 -4.93 -3.45 -14.52
N PRO A 162 -4.74 -4.49 -15.36
CA PRO A 162 -4.55 -5.89 -14.93
C PRO A 162 -3.43 -6.12 -13.90
N HIS A 163 -2.38 -5.31 -13.94
CA HIS A 163 -1.23 -5.42 -13.03
C HIS A 163 -1.36 -4.60 -11.74
N ALA A 164 -2.37 -3.73 -11.60
CA ALA A 164 -2.61 -2.96 -10.39
C ALA A 164 -3.33 -3.80 -9.31
N THR A 165 -2.69 -4.89 -8.85
CA THR A 165 -3.27 -5.83 -7.87
C THR A 165 -3.40 -5.24 -6.46
N ALA A 166 -2.63 -4.20 -6.14
CA ALA A 166 -2.73 -3.49 -4.86
C ALA A 166 -4.15 -2.95 -4.59
N LEU A 167 -4.94 -2.69 -5.65
CA LEU A 167 -6.34 -2.26 -5.54
C LEU A 167 -7.28 -3.29 -4.89
N GLU A 168 -6.87 -4.56 -4.84
CA GLU A 168 -7.66 -5.66 -4.27
C GLU A 168 -7.31 -5.95 -2.80
N ASN A 169 -6.37 -5.18 -2.22
CA ASN A 169 -6.06 -5.23 -0.80
C ASN A 169 -7.27 -4.78 0.04
N LEU A 170 -7.61 -5.55 1.08
CA LEU A 170 -8.73 -5.27 1.98
C LEU A 170 -8.71 -3.84 2.53
N ASN A 171 -7.54 -3.32 2.90
CA ASN A 171 -7.44 -1.98 3.48
C ASN A 171 -7.62 -0.88 2.42
N LEU A 172 -7.30 -1.15 1.15
CA LEU A 172 -7.65 -0.21 0.09
C LEU A 172 -9.12 -0.31 -0.33
N ILE A 173 -9.70 -1.50 -0.30
CA ILE A 173 -11.16 -1.62 -0.46
C ILE A 173 -11.87 -0.66 0.49
N ARG A 174 -11.37 -0.52 1.74
CA ARG A 174 -11.88 0.49 2.68
C ARG A 174 -11.63 1.93 2.24
N ALA A 175 -10.45 2.27 1.74
CA ALA A 175 -10.24 3.61 1.17
C ALA A 175 -11.19 3.91 0.01
N CYS A 176 -11.44 2.95 -0.88
CA CYS A 176 -12.44 3.07 -1.95
C CYS A 176 -13.86 3.24 -1.39
N GLU A 177 -14.21 2.57 -0.30
CA GLU A 177 -15.49 2.77 0.41
C GLU A 177 -15.59 4.18 1.01
N LEU A 178 -14.50 4.72 1.59
CA LEU A 178 -14.44 6.08 2.11
C LEU A 178 -14.61 7.12 0.99
N LEU A 179 -13.89 6.95 -0.12
CA LEU A 179 -14.10 7.76 -1.32
C LEU A 179 -15.57 7.71 -1.72
N TYR A 180 -16.15 6.51 -1.82
CA TYR A 180 -17.55 6.32 -2.20
C TYR A 180 -18.55 7.04 -1.27
N GLN A 181 -18.26 7.08 0.03
CA GLN A 181 -19.02 7.86 1.01
C GLN A 181 -18.88 9.37 0.83
N GLY A 182 -17.95 9.83 -0.01
CA GLY A 182 -17.61 11.24 -0.21
C GLY A 182 -16.63 11.77 0.81
N LYS A 183 -15.90 10.90 1.51
CA LYS A 183 -14.92 11.31 2.51
C LYS A 183 -13.71 11.96 1.82
N PRO A 184 -13.29 13.15 2.26
CA PRO A 184 -12.15 13.87 1.69
C PRO A 184 -10.83 13.25 2.18
N ILE A 185 -10.43 12.14 1.55
CA ILE A 185 -9.17 11.46 1.85
C ILE A 185 -8.00 12.37 1.46
N VAL A 186 -7.12 12.64 2.43
CA VAL A 186 -5.84 13.35 2.25
C VAL A 186 -4.70 12.36 2.04
N TYR A 187 -4.74 11.24 2.76
CA TYR A 187 -3.75 10.18 2.68
C TYR A 187 -4.41 8.85 2.97
N SER A 188 -3.97 7.78 2.31
CA SER A 188 -4.32 6.43 2.70
C SER A 188 -3.21 5.49 2.26
N ASP A 189 -2.85 4.56 3.11
CA ASP A 189 -2.06 3.39 2.75
C ASP A 189 -2.76 2.13 3.28
N ARG A 190 -2.03 1.02 3.39
CA ARG A 190 -2.57 -0.22 3.95
C ARG A 190 -2.70 -0.21 5.47
N PHE A 191 -2.18 0.77 6.19
CA PHE A 191 -2.15 0.81 7.64
C PHE A 191 -3.13 1.83 8.21
N MET A 192 -3.37 2.92 7.48
CA MET A 192 -4.29 3.97 7.93
C MET A 192 -4.87 4.77 6.76
N ALA A 193 -5.97 5.47 7.05
CA ALA A 193 -6.48 6.57 6.25
C ALA A 193 -6.44 7.87 7.06
N VAL A 194 -6.19 8.98 6.38
CA VAL A 194 -6.33 10.34 6.91
C VAL A 194 -7.32 11.10 6.03
N ILE A 195 -8.33 11.69 6.64
CA ILE A 195 -9.34 12.53 5.98
C ILE A 195 -9.28 13.95 6.54
N LYS A 196 -9.81 14.93 5.78
CA LYS A 196 -9.91 16.32 6.21
C LYS A 196 -11.35 16.82 6.25
N GLU A 197 -11.91 16.95 7.43
CA GLU A 197 -13.27 17.48 7.62
C GLU A 197 -13.20 18.82 8.34
N ASN A 198 -13.89 19.83 7.81
CA ASN A 198 -13.98 21.18 8.40
C ASN A 198 -12.61 21.82 8.73
N GLY A 199 -11.58 21.55 7.91
CA GLY A 199 -10.22 22.07 8.11
C GLY A 199 -9.38 21.29 9.12
N GLN A 200 -9.92 20.25 9.75
CA GLN A 200 -9.21 19.39 10.70
C GLN A 200 -8.91 18.02 10.07
N LEU A 201 -7.71 17.50 10.32
CA LEU A 201 -7.33 16.15 9.92
C LEU A 201 -7.85 15.13 10.93
N PHE A 202 -8.31 13.98 10.43
CA PHE A 202 -8.70 12.82 11.23
C PHE A 202 -8.04 11.59 10.66
N SER A 203 -7.56 10.70 11.52
CA SER A 203 -6.95 9.43 11.13
C SER A 203 -7.75 8.23 11.60
N SER A 204 -7.65 7.13 10.86
CA SER A 204 -8.21 5.83 11.24
C SER A 204 -7.25 4.73 10.81
N ASP A 205 -6.94 3.80 11.71
CA ASP A 205 -6.18 2.58 11.42
C ASP A 205 -7.11 1.40 10.99
N ASN A 206 -8.39 1.48 11.35
CA ASN A 206 -9.41 0.49 11.05
C ASN A 206 -10.36 0.90 9.90
N PHE A 207 -10.24 2.15 9.41
CA PHE A 207 -11.01 2.76 8.33
C PHE A 207 -12.51 3.01 8.63
N TYR A 208 -12.94 2.86 9.88
CA TYR A 208 -14.31 3.12 10.33
C TYR A 208 -14.37 4.25 11.34
N ASP A 209 -13.50 4.17 12.34
CA ASP A 209 -13.47 5.10 13.47
C ASP A 209 -12.37 6.12 13.22
N PHE A 210 -12.79 7.36 12.97
CA PHE A 210 -11.88 8.47 12.70
C PHE A 210 -11.71 9.31 13.95
N GLU A 211 -10.48 9.35 14.44
CA GLU A 211 -10.11 10.19 15.56
C GLU A 211 -9.39 11.44 15.06
N PRO A 212 -9.53 12.59 15.73
CA PRO A 212 -8.76 13.77 15.42
C PRO A 212 -7.27 13.43 15.32
N PHE A 213 -6.64 13.82 14.20
CA PHE A 213 -5.21 13.66 13.98
C PHE A 213 -4.48 14.71 14.82
N ASN A 214 -4.46 14.46 16.13
CA ASN A 214 -3.95 15.39 17.11
C ASN A 214 -2.43 15.29 17.18
N TYR A 215 -1.78 16.45 17.09
CA TYR A 215 -0.40 16.59 17.49
C TYR A 215 -0.29 16.39 19.00
N GLN A 216 0.39 15.33 19.42
CA GLN A 216 0.77 15.11 20.81
C GLN A 216 2.28 14.91 20.84
N GLU A 217 3.00 15.89 21.39
CA GLU A 217 4.43 15.70 21.70
C GLU A 217 4.56 14.49 22.63
N PHE A 218 5.61 13.69 22.40
CA PHE A 218 5.92 12.56 23.26
C PHE A 218 6.10 13.05 24.70
N ALA A 219 5.13 12.79 25.56
CA ALA A 219 5.28 12.92 27.00
C ALA A 219 5.85 11.60 27.52
N GLU A 220 7.03 11.62 28.14
CA GLU A 220 7.56 10.51 28.93
C GLU A 220 6.67 10.28 30.17
N ASP A 221 5.46 9.77 29.96
CA ASP A 221 4.65 9.31 31.08
C ASP A 221 5.14 7.90 31.46
N LYS A 222 5.82 7.81 32.60
CA LYS A 222 6.57 6.63 33.06
C LYS A 222 5.72 5.36 33.26
N ASN A 223 4.40 5.48 33.15
CA ASN A 223 3.45 4.40 33.46
C ASN A 223 2.63 3.88 32.26
N THR A 224 2.76 4.46 31.07
CA THR A 224 2.05 3.96 29.86
C THR A 224 2.96 3.93 28.65
N VAL A 225 3.33 2.73 28.20
CA VAL A 225 4.04 2.54 26.93
C VAL A 225 3.01 2.70 25.80
N ARG A 226 2.94 3.89 25.20
CA ARG A 226 2.29 4.03 23.90
C ARG A 226 3.20 3.45 22.82
N LEU A 227 2.72 2.46 22.09
CA LEU A 227 3.47 1.84 20.99
C LEU A 227 3.36 2.64 19.69
N GLY A 228 2.42 3.57 19.56
CA GLY A 228 2.23 4.45 18.40
C GLY A 228 1.36 5.68 18.73
N GLY A 229 1.04 6.48 17.72
CA GLY A 229 0.38 7.78 17.93
C GLY A 229 1.34 8.84 18.46
N ILE A 230 2.64 8.66 18.21
CA ILE A 230 3.72 9.49 18.76
C ILE A 230 4.19 10.47 17.69
N TRP A 231 4.23 11.75 18.04
CA TRP A 231 4.87 12.77 17.19
C TRP A 231 6.34 12.92 17.58
N LEU A 232 7.21 12.65 16.61
CA LEU A 232 8.64 12.83 16.73
C LEU A 232 8.99 14.15 16.05
N LYS A 233 9.32 15.16 16.85
CA LYS A 233 9.72 16.48 16.36
C LYS A 233 11.22 16.51 16.16
N THR A 234 11.64 16.98 15.01
CA THR A 234 13.05 17.30 14.74
C THR A 234 13.19 18.81 14.55
N ALA A 235 14.41 19.32 14.59
CA ALA A 235 14.67 20.75 14.35
C ALA A 235 14.20 21.23 12.96
N MET A 236 14.07 20.31 12.00
CA MET A 236 13.76 20.61 10.60
C MET A 236 12.36 20.15 10.19
N ASP A 237 11.76 19.18 10.89
CA ASP A 237 10.58 18.49 10.39
C ASP A 237 9.77 17.70 11.43
N ASN A 238 8.55 17.31 11.06
CA ASN A 238 7.61 16.54 11.87
C ASN A 238 7.44 15.12 11.35
N PHE A 239 7.45 14.16 12.28
CA PHE A 239 7.20 12.76 11.98
C PHE A 239 6.09 12.20 12.86
N TYR A 240 5.31 11.29 12.30
CA TYR A 240 4.28 10.54 12.99
C TYR A 240 4.66 9.07 13.02
N LEU A 241 4.74 8.50 14.22
CA LEU A 241 5.01 7.08 14.44
C LEU A 241 3.70 6.36 14.74
N HIS A 242 3.28 5.53 13.79
CA HIS A 242 2.13 4.64 13.93
C HIS A 242 2.59 3.23 14.32
N TYR A 243 1.79 2.51 15.08
CA TYR A 243 1.97 1.09 15.32
C TYR A 243 0.73 0.35 14.83
N ALA A 244 0.90 -0.49 13.81
CA ALA A 244 -0.18 -1.19 13.15
C ALA A 244 -0.68 -2.38 13.97
N HIS A 245 -1.27 -2.10 15.14
CA HIS A 245 -1.68 -3.09 16.13
C HIS A 245 -2.66 -4.13 15.55
N ALA A 246 -3.60 -3.67 14.72
CA ALA A 246 -4.64 -4.51 14.14
C ALA A 246 -4.17 -5.40 12.96
N THR A 247 -2.97 -5.18 12.43
CA THR A 247 -2.51 -5.85 11.20
C THR A 247 -1.14 -6.50 11.36
N THR A 248 -0.05 -5.80 11.02
CA THR A 248 1.28 -6.41 10.93
C THR A 248 2.07 -6.34 12.23
N GLN A 249 1.60 -5.58 13.22
CA GLN A 249 2.34 -5.33 14.46
C GLN A 249 3.72 -4.68 14.19
N GLU A 250 3.81 -3.89 13.13
CA GLU A 250 5.00 -3.13 12.76
C GLU A 250 4.85 -1.65 13.15
N PHE A 251 5.98 -0.98 13.29
CA PHE A 251 6.12 0.45 13.48
C PHE A 251 6.26 1.12 12.12
N ILE A 252 5.45 2.13 11.85
CA ILE A 252 5.42 2.83 10.58
C ILE A 252 5.74 4.30 10.84
N LEU A 253 6.81 4.77 10.21
CA LEU A 253 7.24 6.15 10.29
C LEU A 253 6.69 6.92 9.10
N TYR A 254 5.95 7.99 9.38
CA TYR A 254 5.47 8.93 8.39
C TYR A 254 6.15 10.28 8.58
N HIS A 255 6.56 10.89 7.47
CA HIS A 255 6.96 12.28 7.39
C HIS A 255 5.72 13.15 7.14
N VAL A 256 5.61 14.27 7.85
CA VAL A 256 4.43 15.14 7.84
C VAL A 256 4.84 16.57 7.48
N ASP A 257 4.58 16.95 6.24
CA ASP A 257 4.83 18.29 5.70
C ASP A 257 3.50 19.03 5.50
N GLY A 258 3.13 19.85 6.48
CA GLY A 258 1.82 20.48 6.54
C GLY A 258 0.69 19.45 6.60
N GLU A 259 -0.10 19.34 5.53
CA GLU A 259 -1.19 18.36 5.40
C GLU A 259 -0.76 17.09 4.65
N LYS A 260 0.45 17.08 4.08
CA LYS A 260 0.94 15.96 3.29
C LYS A 260 1.62 14.94 4.20
N LEU A 261 1.12 13.71 4.18
CA LEU A 261 1.77 12.58 4.82
C LEU A 261 2.49 11.74 3.78
N THR A 262 3.71 11.32 4.10
CA THR A 262 4.50 10.39 3.27
C THR A 262 5.06 9.29 4.16
N ARG A 263 4.84 8.02 3.81
CA ARG A 263 5.47 6.93 4.55
C ARG A 263 6.97 6.85 4.25
N VAL A 264 7.77 6.80 5.30
CA VAL A 264 9.24 6.81 5.26
C VAL A 264 9.81 5.42 5.51
N ALA A 265 9.31 4.71 6.52
CA ALA A 265 9.87 3.42 6.91
C ALA A 265 8.81 2.51 7.56
N ILE A 266 9.04 1.20 7.47
CA ILE A 266 8.34 0.16 8.22
C ILE A 266 9.40 -0.63 8.98
N GLU A 267 9.20 -0.83 10.27
CA GLU A 267 10.14 -1.52 11.14
C GLU A 267 9.41 -2.51 12.05
N LYS A 268 10.05 -3.65 12.30
CA LYS A 268 9.59 -4.63 13.32
C LYS A 268 9.96 -4.22 14.75
N ALA A 269 10.79 -3.18 14.87
CA ALA A 269 11.37 -2.69 16.11
C ALA A 269 10.89 -1.25 16.36
N PRO A 270 10.67 -0.85 17.63
CA PRO A 270 10.26 0.51 17.97
C PRO A 270 11.29 1.52 17.47
N ILE A 271 10.79 2.58 16.83
CA ILE A 271 11.60 3.75 16.48
C ILE A 271 11.63 4.69 17.68
N LYS A 272 12.83 5.06 18.13
CA LYS A 272 13.03 5.85 19.37
C LYS A 272 13.43 7.29 19.13
N ALA A 273 14.15 7.53 18.04
CA ALA A 273 14.62 8.85 17.66
C ALA A 273 14.69 8.96 16.15
N VAL A 274 14.43 10.16 15.63
CA VAL A 274 14.48 10.49 14.21
C VAL A 274 15.16 11.85 14.07
N LYS A 275 16.01 12.02 13.07
CA LYS A 275 16.60 13.30 12.67
C LYS A 275 16.67 13.36 11.14
N MET A 276 16.44 14.54 10.57
CA MET A 276 16.64 14.78 9.14
C MET A 276 17.98 15.45 8.88
N TYR A 277 18.60 15.10 7.75
CA TYR A 277 19.77 15.78 7.23
C TYR A 277 19.78 15.72 5.70
N GLY A 278 19.75 16.88 5.05
CA GLY A 278 19.48 16.96 3.62
C GLY A 278 18.12 16.33 3.28
N ASN A 279 18.12 15.41 2.31
CA ASN A 279 16.90 14.69 1.87
C ASN A 279 16.74 13.31 2.54
N ASN A 280 17.60 12.97 3.50
CA ASN A 280 17.62 11.66 4.14
C ASN A 280 17.01 11.75 5.55
N VAL A 281 16.35 10.67 5.96
CA VAL A 281 15.80 10.51 7.30
C VAL A 281 16.62 9.47 8.04
N TYR A 282 17.27 9.88 9.13
CA TYR A 282 18.04 9.00 9.98
C TYR A 282 17.24 8.69 11.24
N TYR A 283 17.24 7.43 11.67
CA TYR A 283 16.44 7.03 12.82
C TYR A 283 17.03 5.82 13.54
N VAL A 284 16.67 5.69 14.82
CA VAL A 284 17.18 4.64 15.69
C VAL A 284 16.05 3.67 16.02
N THR A 285 16.30 2.39 15.80
CA THR A 285 15.41 1.29 16.19
C THR A 285 15.97 0.54 17.38
N GLN A 286 15.11 0.08 18.29
CA GLN A 286 15.51 -0.78 19.40
C GLN A 286 15.28 -2.26 19.04
N TYR A 287 16.35 -3.03 18.89
CA TYR A 287 16.29 -4.42 18.47
C TYR A 287 15.69 -5.31 19.58
N MET A 288 14.53 -5.89 19.31
CA MET A 288 13.88 -6.87 20.19
C MET A 288 14.09 -8.28 19.62
N ARG A 289 15.06 -9.04 20.14
CA ARG A 289 15.13 -10.48 19.86
C ARG A 289 15.36 -11.26 21.15
N GLY A 290 14.29 -11.92 21.61
CA GLY A 290 14.29 -12.67 22.86
C GLY A 290 14.12 -11.75 24.06
N ILE A 291 13.35 -12.19 25.04
CA ILE A 291 12.87 -11.44 26.20
C ILE A 291 14.00 -11.12 27.23
N LEU A 292 15.27 -11.20 26.82
CA LEU A 292 16.48 -10.82 27.57
C LEU A 292 17.48 -10.26 26.52
N ASP A 293 17.78 -8.99 26.30
CA ASP A 293 17.62 -7.71 26.99
C ASP A 293 17.24 -6.68 25.93
N ALA A 294 16.01 -6.15 25.98
CA ALA A 294 15.55 -5.16 25.01
C ALA A 294 16.37 -3.85 25.09
N HIS A 295 17.03 -3.58 26.22
CA HIS A 295 17.77 -2.35 26.49
C HIS A 295 19.14 -2.28 25.80
N GLU A 296 19.67 -3.39 25.28
CA GLU A 296 21.09 -3.45 24.92
C GLU A 296 21.41 -3.25 23.44
N THR A 297 20.44 -3.27 22.53
CA THR A 297 20.77 -3.26 21.09
C THR A 297 19.91 -2.28 20.30
N SER A 298 20.58 -1.34 19.65
CA SER A 298 19.98 -0.31 18.81
C SER A 298 20.64 -0.29 17.43
N ASN A 299 19.82 -0.18 16.39
CA ASN A 299 20.30 -0.01 15.04
C ASN A 299 19.99 1.40 14.57
N LEU A 300 21.04 2.14 14.20
CA LEU A 300 20.92 3.37 13.43
C LEU A 300 20.62 2.99 11.99
N LYS A 301 19.61 3.62 11.40
CA LYS A 301 19.16 3.37 10.04
C LYS A 301 19.01 4.68 9.29
N VAL A 302 19.06 4.58 7.96
CA VAL A 302 18.78 5.69 7.04
C VAL A 302 17.67 5.28 6.10
N ALA A 303 16.65 6.13 5.96
CA ALA A 303 15.69 6.07 4.87
C ALA A 303 16.09 7.10 3.81
N THR A 304 16.13 6.66 2.56
CA THR A 304 16.46 7.48 1.39
C THR A 304 15.35 7.38 0.36
N LEU A 305 15.02 8.50 -0.28
CA LEU A 305 14.05 8.54 -1.37
C LEU A 305 14.75 8.24 -2.70
N LYS A 306 14.39 7.15 -3.36
CA LYS A 306 14.89 6.77 -4.70
C LYS A 306 13.70 6.45 -5.61
N ASN A 307 13.64 7.08 -6.78
CA ASN A 307 12.54 6.90 -7.76
C ASN A 307 11.14 7.11 -7.13
N GLU A 308 10.98 8.15 -6.31
CA GLU A 308 9.74 8.48 -5.59
C GLU A 308 9.29 7.41 -4.57
N GLN A 309 10.17 6.48 -4.19
CA GLN A 309 9.91 5.47 -3.18
C GLN A 309 10.96 5.55 -2.06
N TRP A 310 10.49 5.52 -0.82
CA TRP A 310 11.38 5.45 0.34
C TRP A 310 11.89 4.02 0.52
N GLY A 311 13.19 3.88 0.70
CA GLY A 311 13.82 2.63 1.13
C GLY A 311 14.69 2.88 2.35
N SER A 312 14.61 1.98 3.33
CA SER A 312 15.44 2.02 4.53
C SER A 312 16.55 0.99 4.51
N ASP A 313 17.70 1.37 5.06
CA ASP A 313 18.84 0.48 5.25
C ASP A 313 19.52 0.73 6.59
N TYR A 314 20.29 -0.26 7.04
CA TYR A 314 21.15 -0.13 8.20
C TYR A 314 22.28 0.85 7.92
N LEU A 315 22.56 1.71 8.89
CA LEU A 315 23.68 2.61 8.83
C LEU A 315 24.81 2.04 9.69
N GLY A 316 25.95 1.74 9.05
CA GLY A 316 27.07 1.06 9.68
C GLY A 316 27.11 -0.44 9.39
N LYS A 317 28.21 -1.09 9.80
CA LYS A 317 28.41 -2.52 9.53
C LYS A 317 27.56 -3.39 10.47
N PRO A 318 27.08 -4.56 10.01
CA PRO A 318 26.42 -5.53 10.88
C PRO A 318 27.25 -5.83 12.14
N GLY A 319 26.59 -5.81 13.30
CA GLY A 319 27.24 -6.03 14.60
C GLY A 319 27.74 -4.77 15.30
N PHE A 320 27.55 -3.58 14.72
CA PHE A 320 27.74 -2.31 15.43
C PHE A 320 26.41 -1.77 15.96
N TYR A 321 26.45 -1.22 17.16
CA TYR A 321 25.30 -0.68 17.88
C TYR A 321 25.62 0.73 18.36
N TYR A 322 24.67 1.65 18.21
CA TYR A 322 24.88 3.08 18.40
C TYR A 322 23.75 3.72 19.19
N VAL A 323 24.00 4.86 19.82
CA VAL A 323 23.02 5.68 20.58
C VAL A 323 22.71 5.16 21.98
N PHE A 324 22.84 3.86 22.23
CA PHE A 324 22.66 3.26 23.55
C PHE A 324 23.91 2.50 24.01
N ASP A 325 24.20 2.57 25.31
CA ASP A 325 25.19 1.70 25.95
C ASP A 325 24.57 0.35 26.38
N THR A 326 25.38 -0.53 26.98
CA THR A 326 24.89 -1.83 27.50
C THR A 326 23.99 -1.71 28.73
N GLU A 327 23.91 -0.53 29.34
CA GLU A 327 22.99 -0.26 30.45
C GLU A 327 21.66 0.34 29.93
N GLY A 328 21.51 0.50 28.61
CA GLY A 328 20.34 1.08 27.97
C GLY A 328 20.24 2.60 28.13
N LYS A 329 21.33 3.27 28.50
CA LYS A 329 21.37 4.73 28.60
C LYS A 329 21.43 5.34 27.20
N ALA A 330 20.48 6.24 26.91
CA ALA A 330 20.46 6.98 25.66
C ALA A 330 21.55 8.06 25.64
N HIS A 331 22.25 8.18 24.52
CA HIS A 331 23.20 9.23 24.21
C HIS A 331 22.66 10.10 23.07
N ASP A 332 22.97 11.39 23.07
CA ASP A 332 22.66 12.24 21.93
C ASP A 332 23.54 11.84 20.73
N TRP A 333 23.02 12.09 19.53
CA TRP A 333 23.69 11.76 18.27
C TRP A 333 23.50 12.91 17.29
N THR A 334 24.58 13.48 16.77
CA THR A 334 24.51 14.66 15.89
C THR A 334 24.74 14.26 14.45
N ILE A 335 24.20 15.03 13.50
CA ILE A 335 24.43 14.83 12.07
C ILE A 335 24.99 16.12 11.48
N SER A 336 26.07 16.01 10.72
CA SER A 336 26.73 17.11 10.02
C SER A 336 27.29 16.65 8.67
N GLU A 337 27.90 17.57 7.91
CA GLU A 337 28.62 17.23 6.67
C GLU A 337 29.77 16.24 6.91
N GLN A 338 30.31 16.20 8.13
CA GLN A 338 31.40 15.29 8.51
C GLN A 338 30.90 13.88 8.84
N GLY A 339 29.58 13.68 8.96
CA GLY A 339 28.97 12.42 9.34
C GLY A 339 28.11 12.51 10.59
N ILE A 340 27.84 11.35 11.17
CA ILE A 340 27.04 11.15 12.37
C ILE A 340 27.96 10.86 13.54
N GLU A 341 27.92 11.71 14.56
CA GLU A 341 28.69 11.50 15.78
C GLU A 341 27.77 10.93 16.86
N THR A 342 28.17 9.81 17.45
CA THR A 342 27.36 9.06 18.43
C THR A 342 28.25 8.26 19.36
N PHE A 343 27.71 7.86 20.51
CA PHE A 343 28.30 6.79 21.31
C PHE A 343 27.86 5.42 20.79
N GLY A 344 28.70 4.40 20.91
CA GLY A 344 28.35 3.04 20.49
C GLY A 344 29.40 2.01 20.85
N TYR A 345 29.19 0.79 20.36
CA TYR A 345 30.10 -0.33 20.53
C TYR A 345 29.93 -1.38 19.42
N GLN A 346 30.92 -2.25 19.28
CA GLN A 346 30.88 -3.40 18.37
C GLN A 346 30.61 -4.68 19.16
N ARG A 347 29.63 -5.47 18.71
CA ARG A 347 29.41 -6.84 19.19
C ARG A 347 30.39 -7.79 18.50
N PHE A 348 31.66 -7.64 18.85
CA PHE A 348 32.73 -8.57 18.52
C PHE A 348 33.15 -9.32 19.80
N GLY A 349 33.51 -10.61 19.67
CA GLY A 349 33.92 -11.42 20.82
C GLY A 349 32.78 -12.15 21.55
N GLY A 350 33.16 -13.22 22.26
CA GLY A 350 32.24 -14.09 23.00
C GLY A 350 31.92 -13.58 24.40
N SER A 351 32.72 -12.66 24.95
CA SER A 351 32.60 -12.18 26.34
C SER A 351 32.09 -10.72 26.44
N ALA A 352 31.58 -10.34 27.61
CA ALA A 352 31.16 -8.96 27.89
C ALA A 352 32.35 -7.98 27.91
N GLU A 353 33.52 -8.43 28.39
CA GLU A 353 34.73 -7.60 28.48
C GLU A 353 35.31 -7.25 27.09
N GLU A 354 35.26 -8.18 26.14
CA GLU A 354 35.64 -7.91 24.74
C GLU A 354 34.73 -6.86 24.09
N ARG A 355 33.43 -6.85 24.44
CA ARG A 355 32.49 -5.83 23.95
C ARG A 355 32.79 -4.47 24.56
N LYS A 356 33.00 -4.40 25.88
CA LYS A 356 33.36 -3.17 26.60
C LYS A 356 34.59 -2.47 26.03
N ALA A 357 35.57 -3.24 25.56
CA ALA A 357 36.78 -2.70 24.94
C ALA A 357 36.52 -1.90 23.64
N THR A 358 35.35 -2.06 23.02
CA THR A 358 34.95 -1.35 21.80
C THR A 358 34.08 -0.12 22.06
N PHE A 359 33.84 0.23 23.33
CA PHE A 359 32.99 1.37 23.67
C PHE A 359 33.71 2.68 23.36
N GLY A 360 32.97 3.60 22.75
CA GLY A 360 33.44 4.98 22.62
C GLY A 360 32.61 5.81 21.64
N HIS A 361 33.16 6.98 21.34
CA HIS A 361 32.57 7.90 20.39
C HIS A 361 32.94 7.51 18.97
N TYR A 362 31.93 7.25 18.15
CA TYR A 362 32.08 6.91 16.75
C TYR A 362 31.64 8.08 15.88
N ARG A 363 32.38 8.29 14.78
CA ARG A 363 31.91 9.05 13.62
C ARG A 363 31.58 8.07 12.50
N ILE A 364 30.38 8.19 11.96
CA ILE A 364 29.85 7.33 10.91
C ILE A 364 29.58 8.20 9.68
N ASP A 365 30.01 7.76 8.50
CA ASP A 365 29.69 8.49 7.27
C ASP A 365 28.17 8.48 6.99
N LEU A 366 27.68 9.51 6.28
CA LEU A 366 26.26 9.67 5.99
C LEU A 366 25.66 8.54 5.14
N ASN A 367 26.52 7.78 4.45
CA ASN A 367 26.15 6.65 3.60
C ASN A 367 26.37 5.27 4.29
N GLY A 368 26.83 5.24 5.54
CA GLY A 368 26.82 4.05 6.39
C GLY A 368 27.82 2.94 6.07
N HIS A 369 28.92 3.24 5.37
CA HIS A 369 29.93 2.25 4.99
C HIS A 369 31.28 2.43 5.69
N HIS A 370 31.51 3.61 6.28
CA HIS A 370 32.72 3.90 7.04
C HIS A 370 32.38 4.37 8.46
N HIS A 371 33.14 3.86 9.43
CA HIS A 371 33.06 4.27 10.83
C HIS A 371 34.46 4.38 11.42
N GLU A 372 34.68 5.39 12.24
CA GLU A 372 35.92 5.60 12.96
C GLU A 372 35.63 5.86 14.43
N LEU A 373 36.44 5.26 15.30
CA LEU A 373 36.45 5.56 16.72
C LEU A 373 37.26 6.86 16.90
N VAL A 374 36.63 7.89 17.46
CA VAL A 374 37.14 9.28 17.49
C VAL A 374 37.76 9.64 18.86
N ASN A 375 37.94 8.65 19.74
CA ASN A 375 38.38 8.78 21.14
C ASN A 375 39.21 10.02 21.49
#